data_AF-A0A8C8RHN6-F1
#
_entry.id   AF-A0A8C8RHN6-F1
#
_cell.length_a   1.000
_cell.length_b   1.000
_cell.length_c   1.000
_cell.angle_alpha   90.00
_cell.angle_beta   90.00
_cell.angle_gamma   90.00
#
_symmetry.space_group_name_H-M   'P 1'
#
loop_
_entity.id
_entity.type
_entity.pdbx_description
1 polymer ?
#
loop_
_entity_poly.entity_id
_entity_poly.type
_entity_poly.pdbx_seq_one_letter_code
_entity_poly.pdbx_strand_id
1 'polypeptide(L)'
;SPICSEVSDQVQPEPPRALPSSTEHVGHDTEEAEVQHKQVKWQILHLSNLLFQRTPLKKPDVAVPTAPLDEEEGDTCAICFEQWTNAGEHRLSALRCGHLFGYTCIVRWLKGQAGKCPQCNKKAKRSDVVVLYARTLKALDTTEQERMKSSLEKEQMLRRQAELESAQSRLQLQVLTDECNKLRKQVQELRALMAQYNTSSSQQPGSSRSCFPGCVSSNQSQHKYHLEKAILVSQSGSCRVMAYCDSLSCLVVSQPSPQATLVPGFGVKMMSAANLKSSQYIPIHAKQIRGLAFSNRVDGLLLSAALDHTLKLTSLTTNTVVQTYNTGRPVWSCCWCLDDTNYIYAGLVNGSILVYDLRDTSSHVQELAPQKSRCPMVSLSYLPRMASATLPYGGVIAGTLEGGCFWEQKASNSYQPHHLPLEPGGCIDIQTEISTRHCLATYRPNKSHNCLHCVVMELSCSRLTDASDAMVCSCHPVQTFSAGPTCKLLTKNAIFQSPEDDGSILVCAGDEASNSAMIWDAGSGSLLQKLQADLPVLDICPFMVNHNNFLATLTEKMVKLYKWE
;
A
#
# COMPACT_ATOMS: atom_id res chain seq x y z
N SER A 1 61.80 -40.82 -0.64
CA SER A 1 63.13 -40.89 -1.26
C SER A 1 63.00 -41.53 -2.64
N PRO A 2 63.80 -41.17 -3.68
CA PRO A 2 64.73 -40.03 -3.80
C PRO A 2 64.01 -38.74 -4.30
N ILE A 3 64.52 -37.99 -5.29
CA ILE A 3 65.29 -36.73 -5.17
C ILE A 3 65.40 -35.98 -6.54
N CYS A 4 65.57 -34.64 -6.51
CA CYS A 4 65.91 -33.72 -7.64
C CYS A 4 64.86 -33.49 -8.75
N SER A 5 64.89 -32.40 -9.55
CA SER A 5 65.71 -31.15 -9.60
C SER A 5 64.88 -30.03 -10.27
N GLU A 6 64.96 -28.73 -9.89
CA GLU A 6 65.92 -27.68 -10.36
C GLU A 6 65.82 -27.42 -11.90
N VAL A 7 65.74 -26.21 -12.47
CA VAL A 7 66.22 -24.82 -12.16
C VAL A 7 65.14 -23.81 -12.67
N SER A 8 64.76 -22.70 -11.99
CA SER A 8 65.27 -21.29 -12.05
C SER A 8 65.39 -20.66 -13.47
N ASP A 9 65.38 -19.35 -13.75
CA ASP A 9 65.56 -18.06 -13.03
C ASP A 9 64.71 -16.95 -13.71
N GLN A 10 64.47 -15.69 -13.28
CA GLN A 10 64.45 -14.94 -12.00
C GLN A 10 63.74 -13.58 -12.25
N VAL A 11 63.09 -12.95 -11.25
CA VAL A 11 62.62 -11.53 -11.30
C VAL A 11 62.70 -10.88 -9.90
N GLN A 12 63.41 -9.75 -9.76
CA GLN A 12 63.54 -8.91 -8.55
C GLN A 12 64.27 -7.57 -8.88
N PRO A 13 64.32 -6.53 -8.01
CA PRO A 13 63.41 -6.15 -6.90
C PRO A 13 63.18 -4.61 -6.66
N GLU A 14 62.27 -4.29 -5.70
CA GLU A 14 62.34 -3.16 -4.70
C GLU A 14 62.39 -1.65 -5.12
N PRO A 15 62.36 -0.64 -4.19
CA PRO A 15 62.03 -0.58 -2.74
C PRO A 15 60.94 0.51 -2.35
N PRO A 16 60.64 0.80 -1.04
CA PRO A 16 59.42 1.55 -0.60
C PRO A 16 59.63 2.75 0.39
N ARG A 17 58.57 3.13 1.16
CA ARG A 17 58.41 4.14 2.27
C ARG A 17 57.86 5.54 1.84
N ALA A 18 57.21 6.38 2.66
CA ALA A 18 57.06 6.49 4.13
C ALA A 18 55.73 7.19 4.60
N LEU A 19 55.50 7.29 5.93
CA LEU A 19 54.47 8.13 6.60
C LEU A 19 55.03 9.52 7.00
N PRO A 20 54.20 10.52 7.36
CA PRO A 20 54.27 11.05 8.74
C PRO A 20 52.97 11.67 9.37
N SER A 21 52.89 11.55 10.71
CA SER A 21 52.38 12.48 11.76
C SER A 21 51.08 13.33 11.64
N SER A 22 50.42 13.51 12.79
CA SER A 22 49.23 14.33 13.06
C SER A 22 49.50 15.80 13.45
N THR A 23 48.46 16.62 13.44
CA THR A 23 48.32 17.87 14.22
C THR A 23 46.83 18.19 14.41
N GLU A 24 46.47 19.09 15.33
CA GLU A 24 45.10 19.23 15.86
C GLU A 24 44.37 20.54 15.51
N HIS A 25 43.03 20.44 15.51
CA HIS A 25 42.05 21.37 16.10
C HIS A 25 41.47 22.59 15.34
N VAL A 26 40.13 22.67 15.47
CA VAL A 26 39.22 23.84 15.45
C VAL A 26 38.96 24.57 14.12
N GLY A 27 37.70 24.46 13.65
CA GLY A 27 37.08 25.38 12.69
C GLY A 27 36.32 24.71 11.55
N HIS A 28 35.09 24.23 11.79
CA HIS A 28 34.21 23.77 10.69
C HIS A 28 32.70 23.95 10.96
N ASP A 29 32.23 23.76 12.20
CA ASP A 29 30.80 23.74 12.58
C ASP A 29 30.02 25.05 12.37
N THR A 30 30.68 26.14 11.95
CA THR A 30 30.06 27.45 11.74
C THR A 30 29.79 27.79 10.27
N GLU A 31 30.57 27.28 9.32
CA GLU A 31 30.33 27.52 7.89
C GLU A 31 29.17 26.66 7.36
N GLU A 32 29.07 25.38 7.76
CA GLU A 32 27.96 24.51 7.33
C GLU A 32 26.59 25.05 7.78
N ALA A 33 26.51 25.58 9.00
CA ALA A 33 25.30 26.22 9.51
C ALA A 33 24.91 27.46 8.69
N GLU A 34 25.88 28.29 8.28
CA GLU A 34 25.59 29.46 7.44
C GLU A 34 25.21 29.08 6.00
N VAL A 35 25.80 28.02 5.45
CA VAL A 35 25.46 27.47 4.12
C VAL A 35 24.03 26.91 4.13
N GLN A 36 23.68 26.07 5.10
CA GLN A 36 22.33 25.51 5.24
C GLN A 36 21.29 26.63 5.43
N HIS A 37 21.57 27.63 6.26
CA HIS A 37 20.64 28.74 6.47
C HIS A 37 20.47 29.63 5.23
N LYS A 38 21.51 29.79 4.40
CA LYS A 38 21.42 30.44 3.07
C LYS A 38 20.61 29.59 2.08
N GLN A 39 20.75 28.27 2.10
CA GLN A 39 20.07 27.34 1.18
C GLN A 39 18.57 27.20 1.48
N VAL A 40 18.17 27.10 2.75
CA VAL A 40 16.76 27.13 3.17
C VAL A 40 16.12 28.48 2.82
N LYS A 41 16.84 29.60 3.01
CA LYS A 41 16.35 30.94 2.63
C LYS A 41 16.12 31.06 1.12
N TRP A 42 16.97 30.46 0.29
CA TRP A 42 16.75 30.36 -1.16
C TRP A 42 15.48 29.55 -1.50
N GLN A 43 15.26 28.38 -0.88
CA GLN A 43 14.08 27.56 -1.11
C GLN A 43 12.77 28.28 -0.71
N ILE A 44 12.76 29.00 0.42
CA ILE A 44 11.61 29.79 0.87
C ILE A 44 11.30 30.94 -0.10
N LEU A 45 12.31 31.67 -0.60
CA LEU A 45 12.09 32.67 -1.65
C LEU A 45 11.55 32.04 -2.94
N HIS A 46 12.07 30.88 -3.35
CA HIS A 46 11.62 30.19 -4.56
C HIS A 46 10.16 29.72 -4.48
N LEU A 47 9.73 29.23 -3.32
CA LEU A 47 8.32 28.91 -3.02
C LEU A 47 7.42 30.15 -3.02
N SER A 48 7.88 31.28 -2.48
CA SER A 48 7.12 32.53 -2.50
C SER A 48 6.89 33.07 -3.93
N ASN A 49 7.89 32.95 -4.81
CA ASN A 49 7.78 33.33 -6.21
C ASN A 49 6.86 32.39 -7.01
N LEU A 50 6.86 31.09 -6.71
CA LEU A 50 5.94 30.12 -7.33
C LEU A 50 4.47 30.40 -7.00
N LEU A 51 4.16 30.99 -5.84
CA LEU A 51 2.81 31.33 -5.43
C LEU A 51 2.29 32.69 -5.95
N PHE A 52 3.11 33.46 -6.68
CA PHE A 52 2.72 34.81 -7.14
C PHE A 52 2.94 35.12 -8.63
N GLN A 53 3.13 34.10 -9.48
CA GLN A 53 3.15 34.29 -10.94
C GLN A 53 1.74 34.42 -11.54
N ARG A 54 1.18 35.64 -11.50
CA ARG A 54 0.09 36.03 -12.40
C ARG A 54 0.62 36.20 -13.82
N THR A 55 0.54 35.15 -14.64
CA THR A 55 0.78 35.26 -16.08
C THR A 55 -0.39 36.00 -16.75
N PRO A 56 -0.13 36.89 -17.73
CA PRO A 56 -1.19 37.64 -18.40
C PRO A 56 -1.94 36.76 -19.41
N LEU A 57 -3.27 36.86 -19.42
CA LEU A 57 -4.14 36.19 -20.38
C LEU A 57 -3.88 36.72 -21.80
N LYS A 58 -3.13 35.96 -22.61
CA LYS A 58 -3.16 36.10 -24.07
C LYS A 58 -4.56 35.75 -24.57
N LYS A 59 -5.18 36.65 -25.34
CA LYS A 59 -6.35 36.32 -26.15
C LYS A 59 -5.95 35.29 -27.21
N PRO A 60 -6.72 34.21 -27.42
CA PRO A 60 -6.62 33.41 -28.63
C PRO A 60 -7.47 34.08 -29.73
N ASP A 61 -6.80 34.64 -30.75
CA ASP A 61 -7.49 34.98 -32.00
C ASP A 61 -7.80 33.68 -32.75
N VAL A 62 -9.02 33.18 -32.58
CA VAL A 62 -9.53 32.02 -33.33
C VAL A 62 -10.24 32.55 -34.59
N ALA A 63 -9.51 32.58 -35.70
CA ALA A 63 -10.11 32.72 -37.01
C ALA A 63 -10.99 31.47 -37.27
N VAL A 64 -12.30 31.67 -37.37
CA VAL A 64 -13.28 30.58 -37.52
C VAL A 64 -13.15 29.94 -38.92
N PRO A 65 -12.86 28.63 -39.02
CA PRO A 65 -13.12 27.88 -40.23
C PRO A 65 -14.63 27.69 -40.33
N THR A 66 -15.28 28.34 -41.30
CA THR A 66 -16.72 28.19 -41.52
C THR A 66 -17.03 26.84 -42.16
N ALA A 67 -17.09 25.79 -41.33
CA ALA A 67 -17.87 24.61 -41.65
C ALA A 67 -19.37 25.00 -41.69
N PRO A 68 -20.18 24.44 -42.61
CA PRO A 68 -21.63 24.57 -42.53
C PRO A 68 -22.14 24.00 -41.19
N LEU A 69 -23.08 24.71 -40.57
CA LEU A 69 -23.80 24.20 -39.41
C LEU A 69 -24.93 23.28 -39.90
N ASP A 70 -24.75 21.97 -39.78
CA ASP A 70 -25.85 21.01 -39.82
C ASP A 70 -26.66 21.10 -38.51
N GLU A 71 -27.33 22.24 -38.32
CA GLU A 71 -28.11 22.57 -37.10
C GLU A 71 -29.57 22.06 -37.14
N GLU A 72 -29.96 21.25 -38.13
CA GLU A 72 -31.35 20.81 -38.33
C GLU A 72 -31.80 19.57 -37.52
N GLU A 73 -30.89 18.83 -36.86
CA GLU A 73 -31.24 17.54 -36.23
C GLU A 73 -32.26 17.67 -35.07
N GLY A 74 -32.44 18.87 -34.51
CA GLY A 74 -33.31 19.14 -33.36
C GLY A 74 -34.81 19.33 -33.64
N ASP A 75 -35.21 19.70 -34.86
CA ASP A 75 -36.60 20.08 -35.20
C ASP A 75 -37.38 18.96 -35.95
N THR A 76 -36.92 17.70 -35.89
CA THR A 76 -37.45 16.58 -36.70
C THR A 76 -38.25 15.53 -35.90
N CYS A 77 -39.23 14.90 -36.56
CA CYS A 77 -40.06 13.86 -35.98
C CYS A 77 -39.39 12.49 -36.00
N ALA A 78 -39.06 11.94 -34.83
CA ALA A 78 -38.48 10.60 -34.62
C ALA A 78 -39.38 9.38 -35.01
N ILE A 79 -40.32 9.54 -35.93
CA ILE A 79 -41.12 8.46 -36.56
C ILE A 79 -40.95 8.46 -38.10
N CYS A 80 -40.74 9.64 -38.72
CA CYS A 80 -40.60 9.79 -40.18
C CYS A 80 -39.40 10.65 -40.61
N PHE A 81 -38.70 11.28 -39.65
CA PHE A 81 -37.54 12.15 -39.83
C PHE A 81 -37.82 13.45 -40.62
N GLU A 82 -39.09 13.79 -40.80
CA GLU A 82 -39.56 15.07 -41.38
C GLU A 82 -39.54 16.19 -40.32
N GLN A 83 -39.29 17.44 -40.73
CA GLN A 83 -39.35 18.62 -39.85
C GLN A 83 -40.77 18.85 -39.30
N TRP A 84 -40.89 19.33 -38.06
CA TRP A 84 -42.19 19.67 -37.46
C TRP A 84 -42.86 20.88 -38.10
N THR A 85 -44.19 20.85 -38.20
CA THR A 85 -44.98 21.97 -38.72
C THR A 85 -45.66 22.74 -37.59
N ASN A 86 -45.75 24.07 -37.70
CA ASN A 86 -46.49 24.90 -36.74
C ASN A 86 -48.02 24.90 -37.01
N ALA A 87 -48.48 24.36 -38.15
CA ALA A 87 -49.88 24.26 -38.55
C ALA A 87 -50.14 22.99 -39.37
N GLY A 88 -51.40 22.53 -39.43
CA GLY A 88 -51.79 21.36 -40.24
C GLY A 88 -51.72 20.02 -39.49
N GLU A 89 -51.34 18.96 -40.21
CA GLU A 89 -51.38 17.57 -39.71
C GLU A 89 -50.11 17.10 -39.01
N HIS A 90 -48.93 17.54 -39.46
CA HIS A 90 -47.64 17.14 -38.89
C HIS A 90 -47.19 18.06 -37.74
N ARG A 91 -48.12 18.42 -36.84
CA ARG A 91 -47.84 19.38 -35.77
C ARG A 91 -47.06 18.77 -34.61
N LEU A 92 -46.07 19.49 -34.09
CA LEU A 92 -45.31 19.10 -32.89
C LEU A 92 -46.26 18.71 -31.76
N SER A 93 -46.08 17.52 -31.20
CA SER A 93 -46.93 16.94 -30.15
C SER A 93 -46.12 16.14 -29.14
N ALA A 94 -46.40 16.34 -27.86
CA ALA A 94 -45.83 15.56 -26.76
C ALA A 94 -46.76 14.40 -26.37
N LEU A 95 -46.17 13.31 -25.89
CA LEU A 95 -46.89 12.34 -25.05
C LEU A 95 -46.75 12.70 -23.56
N ARG A 96 -47.64 12.18 -22.70
CA ARG A 96 -47.51 12.20 -21.22
C ARG A 96 -46.17 11.65 -20.67
N CYS A 97 -45.31 11.08 -21.51
CA CYS A 97 -43.96 10.64 -21.15
C CYS A 97 -42.85 11.64 -21.56
N GLY A 98 -43.18 12.86 -21.97
CA GLY A 98 -42.24 13.93 -22.35
C GLY A 98 -41.76 13.88 -23.81
N HIS A 99 -41.72 12.69 -24.40
CA HIS A 99 -41.24 12.43 -25.76
C HIS A 99 -42.11 13.09 -26.86
N LEU A 100 -41.45 13.54 -27.93
CA LEU A 100 -41.98 14.48 -28.93
C LEU A 100 -42.06 13.88 -30.34
N PHE A 101 -43.17 14.12 -31.04
CA PHE A 101 -43.49 13.56 -32.35
C PHE A 101 -44.43 14.47 -33.16
N GLY A 102 -44.49 14.32 -34.48
CA GLY A 102 -45.56 14.91 -35.30
C GLY A 102 -46.91 14.24 -35.05
N TYR A 103 -47.98 15.04 -34.96
CA TYR A 103 -49.31 14.64 -34.49
C TYR A 103 -49.88 13.43 -35.26
N THR A 104 -49.97 13.48 -36.59
CA THR A 104 -50.49 12.34 -37.36
C THR A 104 -49.61 11.11 -37.28
N CYS A 105 -48.29 11.26 -37.19
CA CYS A 105 -47.37 10.13 -37.04
C CYS A 105 -47.58 9.39 -35.71
N ILE A 106 -47.66 10.10 -34.58
CA ILE A 106 -47.91 9.44 -33.28
C ILE A 106 -49.36 8.93 -33.15
N VAL A 107 -50.35 9.63 -33.71
CA VAL A 107 -51.74 9.15 -33.74
C VAL A 107 -51.91 7.92 -34.64
N ARG A 108 -51.14 7.80 -35.73
CA ARG A 108 -51.10 6.60 -36.59
C ARG A 108 -50.38 5.44 -35.88
N TRP A 109 -49.23 5.71 -35.26
CA TRP A 109 -48.47 4.74 -34.47
C TRP A 109 -49.33 4.11 -33.36
N LEU A 110 -49.98 4.93 -32.53
CA LEU A 110 -50.82 4.48 -31.42
C LEU A 110 -52.12 3.76 -31.85
N LYS A 111 -52.54 3.89 -33.12
CA LYS A 111 -53.62 3.10 -33.70
C LYS A 111 -53.17 1.71 -34.19
N GLY A 112 -51.91 1.58 -34.60
CA GLY A 112 -51.37 0.35 -35.19
C GLY A 112 -50.65 -0.55 -34.19
N GLN A 113 -49.64 -0.03 -33.49
CA GLN A 113 -48.70 -0.83 -32.70
C GLN A 113 -48.83 -0.58 -31.20
N ALA A 114 -49.42 -1.56 -30.50
CA ALA A 114 -49.35 -1.81 -29.05
C ALA A 114 -49.73 -0.70 -28.04
N GLY A 115 -50.07 0.52 -28.47
CA GLY A 115 -50.43 1.62 -27.55
C GLY A 115 -49.27 2.05 -26.63
N LYS A 116 -48.08 2.26 -27.20
CA LYS A 116 -46.84 2.61 -26.49
C LYS A 116 -46.10 3.76 -27.17
N CYS A 117 -45.36 4.56 -26.39
CA CYS A 117 -44.40 5.53 -26.89
C CYS A 117 -43.28 4.83 -27.70
N PRO A 118 -42.93 5.30 -28.92
CA PRO A 118 -41.81 4.78 -29.71
C PRO A 118 -40.47 4.80 -28.97
N GLN A 119 -40.13 5.93 -28.33
CA GLN A 119 -38.79 6.15 -27.74
C GLN A 119 -38.58 5.47 -26.38
N CYS A 120 -39.64 5.27 -25.59
CA CYS A 120 -39.50 4.78 -24.21
C CYS A 120 -40.44 3.63 -23.81
N ASN A 121 -41.18 3.04 -24.75
CA ASN A 121 -42.12 1.90 -24.57
C ASN A 121 -43.23 2.06 -23.51
N LYS A 122 -43.34 3.21 -22.84
CA LYS A 122 -44.37 3.51 -21.84
C LYS A 122 -45.75 3.53 -22.49
N LYS A 123 -46.75 2.92 -21.84
CA LYS A 123 -48.15 2.86 -22.34
C LYS A 123 -48.69 4.28 -22.58
N ALA A 124 -49.33 4.49 -23.73
CA ALA A 124 -49.90 5.76 -24.15
C ALA A 124 -51.16 5.54 -25.01
N LYS A 125 -52.16 6.41 -24.86
CA LYS A 125 -53.41 6.43 -25.64
C LYS A 125 -53.48 7.69 -26.50
N ARG A 126 -54.43 7.73 -27.46
CA ARG A 126 -54.70 8.95 -28.25
C ARG A 126 -55.08 10.16 -27.39
N SER A 127 -55.68 9.94 -26.21
CA SER A 127 -55.98 10.95 -25.19
C SER A 127 -54.76 11.53 -24.47
N ASP A 128 -53.57 10.98 -24.72
CA ASP A 128 -52.33 11.30 -24.03
C ASP A 128 -51.35 12.06 -24.94
N VAL A 129 -51.79 12.39 -26.15
CA VAL A 129 -51.12 13.25 -27.14
C VAL A 129 -51.56 14.69 -26.91
N VAL A 130 -50.61 15.57 -26.62
CA VAL A 130 -50.82 17.02 -26.44
C VAL A 130 -50.11 17.75 -27.57
N VAL A 131 -50.86 18.47 -28.41
CA VAL A 131 -50.28 19.33 -29.45
C VAL A 131 -49.62 20.53 -28.78
N LEU A 132 -48.35 20.80 -29.12
CA LEU A 132 -47.61 21.96 -28.64
C LEU A 132 -47.66 23.10 -29.66
N TYR A 133 -47.71 24.33 -29.18
CA TYR A 133 -47.70 25.55 -29.99
C TYR A 133 -46.42 26.34 -29.71
N ALA A 134 -45.29 25.81 -30.16
CA ALA A 134 -44.00 26.51 -30.17
C ALA A 134 -43.85 27.33 -31.47
N ARG A 135 -42.89 28.27 -31.49
CA ARG A 135 -42.45 28.93 -32.74
C ARG A 135 -41.16 28.29 -33.28
N THR A 136 -40.29 27.87 -32.38
CA THR A 136 -39.02 27.14 -32.55
C THR A 136 -38.82 26.26 -31.31
N LEU A 137 -38.09 25.14 -31.42
CA LEU A 137 -37.86 24.23 -30.28
C LEU A 137 -36.39 23.82 -30.13
N LYS A 138 -35.48 24.80 -29.97
CA LYS A 138 -34.07 24.51 -29.71
C LYS A 138 -33.84 24.16 -28.24
N ALA A 139 -33.47 22.91 -27.97
CA ALA A 139 -32.90 22.52 -26.67
C ALA A 139 -31.50 23.14 -26.52
N LEU A 140 -31.20 23.68 -25.33
CA LEU A 140 -29.86 24.13 -24.98
C LEU A 140 -29.23 23.09 -24.05
N ASP A 141 -28.06 22.57 -24.41
CA ASP A 141 -27.31 21.68 -23.51
C ASP A 141 -26.65 22.50 -22.40
N THR A 142 -27.29 22.54 -21.24
CA THR A 142 -26.75 23.16 -20.02
C THR A 142 -25.98 22.17 -19.15
N THR A 143 -25.78 20.91 -19.55
CA THR A 143 -25.20 19.89 -18.67
C THR A 143 -23.78 20.22 -18.22
N GLU A 144 -22.93 20.73 -19.11
CA GLU A 144 -21.59 21.22 -18.76
C GLU A 144 -21.62 22.46 -17.85
N GLN A 145 -22.59 23.36 -18.04
CA GLN A 145 -22.75 24.54 -17.18
C GLN A 145 -23.18 24.14 -15.75
N GLU A 146 -24.09 23.17 -15.62
CA GLU A 146 -24.52 22.62 -14.33
C GLU A 146 -23.42 21.79 -13.65
N ARG A 147 -22.66 20.99 -14.41
CA ARG A 147 -21.47 20.28 -13.93
C ARG A 147 -20.43 21.25 -13.36
N MET A 148 -20.08 22.30 -14.11
CA MET A 148 -19.12 23.32 -13.64
C MET A 148 -19.64 24.07 -12.41
N LYS A 149 -20.92 24.44 -12.36
CA LYS A 149 -21.51 25.11 -11.19
C LYS A 149 -21.46 24.22 -9.94
N SER A 150 -21.86 22.96 -10.05
CA SER A 150 -21.82 21.99 -8.94
C SER A 150 -20.39 21.73 -8.46
N SER A 151 -19.43 21.63 -9.38
CA SER A 151 -18.00 21.53 -9.08
C SER A 151 -17.50 22.75 -8.28
N LEU A 152 -17.85 23.97 -8.73
CA LEU A 152 -17.47 25.21 -8.05
C LEU A 152 -18.06 25.32 -6.63
N GLU A 153 -19.33 24.92 -6.44
CA GLU A 153 -19.98 24.92 -5.13
C GLU A 153 -19.34 23.90 -4.17
N LYS A 154 -18.96 22.72 -4.67
CA LYS A 154 -18.22 21.70 -3.91
C LYS A 154 -16.82 22.20 -3.53
N GLU A 155 -16.09 22.81 -4.46
CA GLU A 155 -14.73 23.34 -4.21
C GLU A 155 -14.75 24.47 -3.17
N GLN A 156 -15.74 25.38 -3.24
CA GLN A 156 -15.94 26.41 -2.22
C GLN A 156 -16.25 25.83 -0.84
N MET A 157 -16.96 24.70 -0.74
CA MET A 157 -17.21 24.01 0.53
C MET A 157 -15.92 23.42 1.09
N LEU A 158 -15.17 22.66 0.28
CA LEU A 158 -13.89 22.05 0.67
C LEU A 158 -12.87 23.10 1.12
N ARG A 159 -12.75 24.20 0.38
CA ARG A 159 -11.88 25.32 0.74
C ARG A 159 -12.23 25.92 2.11
N ARG A 160 -13.50 26.19 2.39
CA ARG A 160 -13.93 26.74 3.70
C ARG A 160 -13.65 25.76 4.84
N GLN A 161 -13.84 24.46 4.60
CA GLN A 161 -13.51 23.43 5.59
C GLN A 161 -12.00 23.41 5.89
N ALA A 162 -11.15 23.42 4.86
CA ALA A 162 -9.70 23.48 5.01
C ALA A 162 -9.23 24.77 5.69
N GLU A 163 -9.83 25.92 5.39
CA GLU A 163 -9.54 27.21 6.06
C GLU A 163 -9.89 27.16 7.56
N LEU A 164 -10.99 26.50 7.95
CA LEU A 164 -11.39 26.27 9.35
C LEU A 164 -10.48 25.28 10.08
N GLU A 165 -10.19 24.12 9.48
CA GLU A 165 -9.28 23.11 10.06
C GLU A 165 -7.87 23.68 10.24
N SER A 166 -7.37 24.42 9.24
CA SER A 166 -6.08 25.11 9.31
C SER A 166 -6.04 26.16 10.44
N ALA A 167 -7.16 26.82 10.75
CA ALA A 167 -7.26 27.74 11.88
C ALA A 167 -7.30 27.00 13.23
N GLN A 168 -8.02 25.87 13.33
CA GLN A 168 -8.05 25.04 14.54
C GLN A 168 -6.67 24.45 14.87
N SER A 169 -5.96 23.90 13.88
CA SER A 169 -4.62 23.34 14.05
C SER A 169 -3.59 24.41 14.49
N ARG A 170 -3.67 25.64 13.94
CA ARG A 170 -2.84 26.77 14.42
C ARG A 170 -3.09 27.09 15.89
N LEU A 171 -4.36 27.11 16.32
CA LEU A 171 -4.71 27.39 17.71
C LEU A 171 -4.24 26.28 18.66
N GLN A 172 -4.39 25.00 18.27
CA GLN A 172 -3.87 23.86 19.03
C GLN A 172 -2.34 23.90 19.17
N LEU A 173 -1.61 24.18 18.09
CA LEU A 173 -0.16 24.34 18.12
C LEU A 173 0.28 25.48 19.03
N GLN A 174 -0.44 26.60 19.06
CA GLN A 174 -0.15 27.70 19.98
C GLN A 174 -0.33 27.29 21.45
N VAL A 175 -1.46 26.64 21.79
CA VAL A 175 -1.73 26.16 23.17
C VAL A 175 -0.67 25.16 23.63
N LEU A 176 -0.31 24.19 22.78
CA LEU A 176 0.75 23.22 23.07
C LEU A 176 2.12 23.88 23.21
N THR A 177 2.42 24.92 22.43
CA THR A 177 3.66 25.69 22.55
C THR A 177 3.73 26.43 23.89
N ASP A 178 2.63 27.06 24.32
CA ASP A 178 2.54 27.73 25.62
C ASP A 178 2.65 26.75 26.79
N GLU A 179 2.12 25.53 26.66
CA GLU A 179 2.26 24.46 27.65
C GLU A 179 3.70 23.92 27.72
N CYS A 180 4.32 23.62 26.58
CA CYS A 180 5.75 23.28 26.50
C CYS A 180 6.64 24.34 27.14
N ASN A 181 6.33 25.63 26.95
CA ASN A 181 7.06 26.74 27.55
C ASN A 181 6.86 26.84 29.08
N LYS A 182 5.69 26.46 29.62
CA LYS A 182 5.47 26.35 31.08
C LYS A 182 6.24 25.18 31.68
N LEU A 183 6.16 24.00 31.07
CA LEU A 183 6.87 22.79 31.52
C LEU A 183 8.39 22.98 31.50
N ARG A 184 8.93 23.63 30.46
CA ARG A 184 10.36 23.97 30.38
C ARG A 184 10.83 24.86 31.54
N LYS A 185 10.02 25.83 31.97
CA LYS A 185 10.32 26.67 33.15
C LYS A 185 10.31 25.85 34.44
N GLN A 186 9.27 25.04 34.67
CA GLN A 186 9.20 24.17 35.86
C GLN A 186 10.38 23.19 35.95
N VAL A 187 10.80 22.61 34.82
CA VAL A 187 12.00 21.74 34.76
C VAL A 187 13.28 22.52 35.07
N GLN A 188 13.39 23.78 34.64
CA GLN A 188 14.54 24.64 34.95
C GLN A 188 14.58 25.04 36.43
N GLU A 189 13.43 25.37 37.02
CA GLU A 189 13.26 25.67 38.45
C GLU A 189 13.60 24.46 39.33
N LEU A 190 13.09 23.27 38.99
CA LEU A 190 13.41 22.02 39.70
C LEU A 190 14.90 21.67 39.60
N ARG A 191 15.54 21.84 38.44
CA ARG A 191 17.00 21.65 38.28
C ARG A 191 17.81 22.62 39.14
N ALA A 192 17.37 23.87 39.26
CA ALA A 192 18.02 24.86 40.13
C ALA A 192 17.89 24.52 41.62
N LEU A 193 16.77 23.94 42.05
CA LEU A 193 16.58 23.44 43.42
C LEU A 193 17.46 22.21 43.70
N MET A 194 17.52 21.24 42.77
CA MET A 194 18.38 20.05 42.90
C MET A 194 19.87 20.40 43.00
N ALA A 195 20.34 21.40 42.23
CA ALA A 195 21.73 21.85 42.28
C ALA A 195 22.11 22.42 43.65
N GLN A 196 21.22 23.16 44.30
CA GLN A 196 21.44 23.68 45.65
C GLN A 196 21.54 22.54 46.68
N TYR A 197 20.66 21.53 46.60
CA TYR A 197 20.65 20.40 47.52
C TYR A 197 21.94 19.55 47.43
N ASN A 198 22.41 19.25 46.22
CA ASN A 198 23.62 18.43 46.01
C ASN A 198 24.92 19.09 46.52
N THR A 199 24.94 20.39 46.76
CA THR A 199 26.13 21.09 47.27
C THR A 199 26.39 20.80 48.76
N SER A 200 25.41 20.23 49.49
CA SER A 200 25.47 20.06 50.94
C SER A 200 25.88 18.66 51.44
N SER A 201 26.14 17.69 50.55
CA SER A 201 26.29 16.27 50.95
C SER A 201 27.43 15.54 50.22
N SER A 202 28.67 15.71 50.67
CA SER A 202 29.79 14.85 50.26
C SER A 202 30.91 14.76 51.30
N GLN A 203 30.91 13.68 52.10
CA GLN A 203 32.09 13.15 52.79
C GLN A 203 31.94 11.62 53.01
N GLN A 204 33.09 10.95 53.15
CA GLN A 204 33.32 9.55 53.54
C GLN A 204 33.01 8.43 52.50
N PRO A 205 34.05 7.72 51.99
CA PRO A 205 33.92 6.44 51.31
C PRO A 205 34.12 5.25 52.28
N GLY A 206 33.59 4.05 51.98
CA GLY A 206 33.82 2.91 52.87
C GLY A 206 33.35 1.51 52.40
N SER A 207 34.35 0.66 52.12
CA SER A 207 34.30 -0.82 52.18
C SER A 207 33.53 -1.62 51.12
N SER A 208 34.08 -2.79 50.81
CA SER A 208 33.58 -3.81 49.88
C SER A 208 32.92 -5.00 50.59
N ARG A 209 32.02 -5.71 49.90
CA ARG A 209 31.72 -7.15 50.15
C ARG A 209 31.01 -7.79 48.95
N SER A 210 31.13 -9.10 48.83
CA SER A 210 30.58 -9.93 47.75
C SER A 210 29.38 -10.77 48.23
N CYS A 211 28.39 -10.99 47.35
CA CYS A 211 27.60 -12.23 47.25
C CYS A 211 26.64 -12.21 46.05
N PHE A 212 26.68 -13.30 45.27
CA PHE A 212 25.69 -13.93 44.37
C PHE A 212 24.66 -13.11 43.54
N PRO A 213 24.36 -13.56 42.30
CA PRO A 213 23.44 -12.87 41.40
C PRO A 213 21.97 -13.11 41.75
N GLY A 214 21.44 -12.30 42.66
CA GLY A 214 20.02 -11.91 42.56
C GLY A 214 19.86 -11.08 41.29
N CYS A 215 18.93 -11.46 40.41
CA CYS A 215 18.72 -10.72 39.16
C CYS A 215 18.16 -9.32 39.46
N VAL A 216 19.04 -8.32 39.42
CA VAL A 216 18.63 -6.92 39.52
C VAL A 216 17.71 -6.63 38.35
N SER A 217 16.44 -6.36 38.63
CA SER A 217 15.47 -5.99 37.61
C SER A 217 15.90 -4.66 37.00
N SER A 218 16.55 -4.72 35.84
CA SER A 218 16.91 -3.55 35.05
C SER A 218 15.61 -2.87 34.61
N ASN A 219 15.20 -1.84 35.34
CA ASN A 219 14.15 -0.91 34.92
C ASN A 219 14.69 0.03 33.82
N GLN A 220 15.37 -0.53 32.83
CA GLN A 220 15.32 0.03 31.48
C GLN A 220 13.86 -0.04 31.05
N SER A 221 13.33 1.06 30.53
CA SER A 221 12.02 1.10 29.90
C SER A 221 12.08 0.28 28.62
N GLN A 222 11.76 -1.02 28.72
CA GLN A 222 11.53 -1.85 27.55
C GLN A 222 10.25 -1.37 26.85
N HIS A 223 10.44 -0.48 25.87
CA HIS A 223 9.41 -0.05 24.94
C HIS A 223 8.81 -1.28 24.26
N LYS A 224 7.49 -1.28 24.03
CA LYS A 224 6.75 -2.44 23.54
C LYS A 224 5.40 -2.06 22.94
N TYR A 225 4.71 -3.03 22.35
CA TYR A 225 3.42 -2.81 21.71
C TYR A 225 2.26 -2.83 22.72
N HIS A 226 1.81 -1.64 23.13
CA HIS A 226 0.65 -1.41 23.98
C HIS A 226 -0.65 -1.38 23.17
N LEU A 227 -1.70 -2.08 23.63
CA LEU A 227 -2.99 -2.11 22.93
C LEU A 227 -3.70 -0.75 23.05
N GLU A 228 -3.77 -0.01 21.95
CA GLU A 228 -4.44 1.28 21.88
C GLU A 228 -5.92 1.13 21.50
N LYS A 229 -6.23 0.23 20.54
CA LYS A 229 -7.60 0.11 20.03
C LYS A 229 -7.95 -1.27 19.47
N ALA A 230 -9.18 -1.72 19.70
CA ALA A 230 -9.79 -2.81 18.97
C ALA A 230 -10.93 -2.28 18.08
N ILE A 231 -10.95 -2.66 16.80
CA ILE A 231 -11.95 -2.22 15.82
C ILE A 231 -12.64 -3.45 15.22
N LEU A 232 -13.97 -3.51 15.38
CA LEU A 232 -14.80 -4.52 14.72
C LEU A 232 -14.85 -4.24 13.21
N VAL A 233 -14.31 -5.16 12.41
CA VAL A 233 -14.35 -5.10 10.95
C VAL A 233 -15.66 -5.71 10.47
N SER A 234 -15.83 -7.02 10.69
CA SER A 234 -16.97 -7.82 10.21
C SER A 234 -17.64 -8.60 11.35
N GLN A 235 -18.96 -8.49 11.50
CA GLN A 235 -19.73 -9.28 12.47
C GLN A 235 -19.83 -10.77 12.08
N SER A 236 -20.02 -11.04 10.78
CA SER A 236 -20.07 -12.39 10.19
C SER A 236 -18.69 -13.05 10.07
N GLY A 237 -17.61 -12.29 10.29
CA GLY A 237 -16.23 -12.75 10.18
C GLY A 237 -15.72 -12.79 8.74
N SER A 238 -14.93 -13.82 8.42
CA SER A 238 -14.31 -14.03 7.10
C SER A 238 -13.38 -12.93 6.60
N CYS A 239 -12.85 -12.06 7.47
CA CYS A 239 -11.69 -11.22 7.15
C CYS A 239 -10.45 -12.11 6.92
N ARG A 240 -9.49 -11.67 6.09
CA ARG A 240 -8.31 -12.49 5.74
C ARG A 240 -6.98 -11.77 5.71
N VAL A 241 -6.91 -10.66 4.97
CA VAL A 241 -5.68 -9.88 4.75
C VAL A 241 -5.87 -8.38 4.91
N MET A 242 -4.79 -7.67 5.20
CA MET A 242 -4.67 -6.22 5.35
C MET A 242 -3.64 -5.64 4.37
N ALA A 243 -3.64 -4.31 4.23
CA ALA A 243 -2.50 -3.54 3.71
C ALA A 243 -2.56 -2.11 4.26
N TYR A 244 -1.40 -1.47 4.45
CA TYR A 244 -1.31 -0.05 4.87
C TYR A 244 -0.84 0.85 3.71
N CYS A 245 -1.53 1.97 3.53
CA CYS A 245 -1.18 3.03 2.57
C CYS A 245 -0.67 4.25 3.34
N ASP A 246 0.62 4.54 3.20
CA ASP A 246 1.29 5.60 3.95
C ASP A 246 0.84 7.01 3.52
N SER A 247 0.81 7.27 2.21
CA SER A 247 0.41 8.55 1.60
C SER A 247 -1.02 9.00 1.92
N LEU A 248 -1.89 8.09 2.35
CA LEU A 248 -3.26 8.36 2.80
C LEU A 248 -3.47 8.05 4.30
N SER A 249 -2.40 7.65 5.01
CA SER A 249 -2.39 7.13 6.38
C SER A 249 -3.58 6.19 6.66
N CYS A 250 -3.77 5.20 5.79
CA CYS A 250 -4.97 4.38 5.71
C CYS A 250 -4.65 2.88 5.73
N LEU A 251 -5.11 2.19 6.76
CA LEU A 251 -5.11 0.73 6.85
C LEU A 251 -6.40 0.20 6.19
N VAL A 252 -6.27 -0.67 5.19
CA VAL A 252 -7.41 -1.36 4.55
C VAL A 252 -7.45 -2.82 4.95
N VAL A 253 -8.65 -3.34 5.18
CA VAL A 253 -8.87 -4.72 5.65
C VAL A 253 -9.89 -5.41 4.77
N SER A 254 -9.52 -6.56 4.21
CA SER A 254 -10.45 -7.39 3.44
C SER A 254 -11.58 -7.97 4.31
N GLN A 255 -12.82 -7.85 3.84
CA GLN A 255 -14.02 -8.42 4.48
C GLN A 255 -15.07 -8.83 3.44
N PRO A 256 -16.00 -9.75 3.78
CA PRO A 256 -17.25 -9.90 3.02
C PRO A 256 -18.09 -8.62 3.10
N SER A 257 -19.03 -8.46 2.14
CA SER A 257 -19.96 -7.35 2.13
C SER A 257 -20.85 -7.31 3.39
N PRO A 258 -20.96 -6.16 4.10
CA PRO A 258 -21.86 -6.03 5.25
C PRO A 258 -23.35 -6.17 4.89
N GLN A 259 -23.72 -5.88 3.63
CA GLN A 259 -25.06 -6.06 3.09
C GLN A 259 -25.08 -7.14 2.00
N ALA A 260 -24.62 -8.35 2.34
CA ALA A 260 -24.49 -9.48 1.42
C ALA A 260 -25.77 -9.88 0.65
N THR A 261 -26.96 -9.45 1.12
CA THR A 261 -28.25 -9.64 0.42
C THR A 261 -28.51 -8.63 -0.70
N LEU A 262 -27.89 -7.43 -0.63
CA LEU A 262 -28.04 -6.36 -1.63
C LEU A 262 -26.84 -6.30 -2.58
N VAL A 263 -25.63 -6.48 -2.03
CA VAL A 263 -24.36 -6.48 -2.76
C VAL A 263 -23.56 -7.69 -2.29
N PRO A 264 -23.77 -8.89 -2.84
CA PRO A 264 -22.97 -10.07 -2.50
C PRO A 264 -21.53 -9.91 -3.01
N GLY A 265 -20.55 -10.36 -2.22
CA GLY A 265 -19.14 -10.33 -2.58
C GLY A 265 -18.20 -9.97 -1.43
N PHE A 266 -16.99 -9.58 -1.80
CA PHE A 266 -15.88 -9.21 -0.92
C PHE A 266 -15.27 -7.87 -1.36
N GLY A 267 -14.61 -7.21 -0.42
CA GLY A 267 -14.06 -5.88 -0.62
C GLY A 267 -13.19 -5.48 0.55
N VAL A 268 -12.89 -4.19 0.69
CA VAL A 268 -12.10 -3.68 1.82
C VAL A 268 -12.88 -2.67 2.66
N LYS A 269 -12.70 -2.75 3.98
CA LYS A 269 -13.05 -1.68 4.93
C LYS A 269 -11.85 -0.77 5.06
N MET A 270 -12.02 0.52 4.81
CA MET A 270 -10.97 1.52 5.07
C MET A 270 -10.95 1.90 6.55
N MET A 271 -9.78 2.18 7.11
CA MET A 271 -9.62 2.72 8.45
C MET A 271 -8.53 3.80 8.42
N SER A 272 -8.88 5.04 8.76
CA SER A 272 -7.87 6.10 8.87
C SER A 272 -7.04 5.83 10.12
N ALA A 273 -5.74 5.63 9.95
CA ALA A 273 -4.83 5.38 11.06
C ALA A 273 -4.52 6.67 11.84
N ALA A 274 -4.59 7.85 11.18
CA ALA A 274 -4.41 9.15 11.83
C ALA A 274 -5.49 9.52 12.87
N ASN A 275 -6.70 8.92 12.80
CA ASN A 275 -7.76 9.13 13.80
C ASN A 275 -8.35 7.82 14.37
N LEU A 276 -7.82 6.68 13.92
CA LEU A 276 -8.18 5.32 14.32
C LEU A 276 -9.68 5.01 14.16
N LYS A 277 -10.38 5.63 13.20
CA LYS A 277 -11.81 5.38 12.91
C LYS A 277 -11.95 4.57 11.62
N SER A 278 -12.83 3.58 11.66
CA SER A 278 -13.26 2.89 10.44
C SER A 278 -14.10 3.81 9.57
N SER A 279 -13.79 3.83 8.29
CA SER A 279 -14.48 4.54 7.22
C SER A 279 -15.33 3.55 6.40
N GLN A 280 -15.65 3.92 5.17
CA GLN A 280 -16.48 3.18 4.22
C GLN A 280 -15.94 1.80 3.83
N TYR A 281 -16.84 1.00 3.25
CA TYR A 281 -16.55 -0.28 2.61
C TYR A 281 -16.58 -0.12 1.09
N ILE A 282 -15.52 -0.58 0.41
CA ILE A 282 -15.43 -0.62 -1.06
C ILE A 282 -15.67 -2.07 -1.51
N PRO A 283 -16.73 -2.38 -2.27
CA PRO A 283 -16.91 -3.69 -2.91
C PRO A 283 -15.95 -3.83 -4.11
N ILE A 284 -15.24 -4.96 -4.23
CA ILE A 284 -14.17 -5.14 -5.24
C ILE A 284 -14.27 -6.48 -5.97
N HIS A 285 -14.50 -7.58 -5.25
CA HIS A 285 -14.36 -8.96 -5.73
C HIS A 285 -15.63 -9.80 -5.48
N ALA A 286 -15.85 -10.83 -6.30
CA ALA A 286 -16.97 -11.75 -6.15
C ALA A 286 -16.69 -12.89 -5.15
N LYS A 287 -15.41 -13.22 -4.92
CA LYS A 287 -14.96 -14.24 -3.96
C LYS A 287 -13.87 -13.70 -3.03
N GLN A 288 -13.49 -14.50 -2.04
CA GLN A 288 -12.56 -14.11 -0.98
C GLN A 288 -11.22 -13.58 -1.53
N ILE A 289 -10.83 -12.41 -1.03
CA ILE A 289 -9.55 -11.75 -1.29
C ILE A 289 -8.43 -12.53 -0.58
N ARG A 290 -7.30 -12.69 -1.26
CA ARG A 290 -6.13 -13.46 -0.83
C ARG A 290 -4.85 -12.63 -0.74
N GLY A 291 -4.75 -11.55 -1.51
CA GLY A 291 -3.66 -10.57 -1.43
C GLY A 291 -4.17 -9.14 -1.54
N LEU A 292 -3.54 -8.25 -0.80
CA LEU A 292 -3.67 -6.79 -0.89
C LEU A 292 -2.26 -6.20 -0.86
N ALA A 293 -1.97 -5.19 -1.69
CA ALA A 293 -0.71 -4.46 -1.66
C ALA A 293 -0.87 -3.04 -2.24
N PHE A 294 -0.19 -2.05 -1.68
CA PHE A 294 -0.15 -0.70 -2.26
C PHE A 294 1.09 -0.50 -3.12
N SER A 295 0.94 0.34 -4.15
CA SER A 295 2.08 0.94 -4.81
C SER A 295 2.76 1.93 -3.85
N ASN A 296 4.06 2.20 -4.01
CA ASN A 296 4.73 3.30 -3.30
C ASN A 296 4.37 4.69 -3.90
N ARG A 297 3.51 4.74 -4.92
CA ARG A 297 2.95 5.96 -5.51
C ARG A 297 2.04 6.71 -4.53
N VAL A 298 2.01 8.04 -4.67
CA VAL A 298 1.16 8.95 -3.89
C VAL A 298 -0.34 8.86 -4.29
N ASP A 299 -0.68 8.09 -5.33
CA ASP A 299 -2.04 7.96 -5.87
C ASP A 299 -3.00 7.08 -5.04
N GLY A 300 -2.47 6.36 -4.04
CA GLY A 300 -3.26 5.48 -3.17
C GLY A 300 -3.83 4.25 -3.89
N LEU A 301 -3.13 3.75 -4.92
CA LEU A 301 -3.59 2.64 -5.76
C LEU A 301 -3.39 1.28 -5.07
N LEU A 302 -4.51 0.66 -4.69
CA LEU A 302 -4.58 -0.67 -4.08
C LEU A 302 -4.63 -1.76 -5.15
N LEU A 303 -3.66 -2.68 -5.13
CA LEU A 303 -3.70 -3.96 -5.83
C LEU A 303 -4.43 -4.99 -4.96
N SER A 304 -5.36 -5.74 -5.55
CA SER A 304 -6.06 -6.84 -4.88
C SER A 304 -6.16 -8.09 -5.74
N ALA A 305 -5.91 -9.24 -5.11
CA ALA A 305 -5.97 -10.57 -5.71
C ALA A 305 -7.02 -11.44 -5.01
N ALA A 306 -7.83 -12.19 -5.76
CA ALA A 306 -8.88 -13.02 -5.19
C ALA A 306 -9.11 -14.36 -5.92
N LEU A 307 -9.88 -15.23 -5.25
CA LEU A 307 -10.30 -16.53 -5.76
C LEU A 307 -11.36 -16.46 -6.88
N ASP A 308 -11.76 -15.26 -7.31
CA ASP A 308 -12.67 -15.02 -8.44
C ASP A 308 -11.98 -14.96 -9.82
N HIS A 309 -10.68 -15.24 -9.85
CA HIS A 309 -9.83 -15.24 -11.05
C HIS A 309 -9.57 -13.82 -11.59
N THR A 310 -9.66 -12.81 -10.72
CA THR A 310 -9.30 -11.44 -11.09
C THR A 310 -8.19 -10.87 -10.21
N LEU A 311 -7.38 -10.02 -10.85
CA LEU A 311 -6.46 -9.09 -10.23
C LEU A 311 -7.02 -7.69 -10.50
N LYS A 312 -7.20 -6.87 -9.46
CA LYS A 312 -7.87 -5.57 -9.57
C LYS A 312 -7.00 -4.44 -9.02
N LEU A 313 -7.16 -3.26 -9.61
CA LEU A 313 -6.60 -2.01 -9.12
C LEU A 313 -7.76 -1.12 -8.67
N THR A 314 -7.66 -0.59 -7.45
CA THR A 314 -8.70 0.23 -6.81
C THR A 314 -8.06 1.51 -6.29
N SER A 315 -8.51 2.68 -6.76
CA SER A 315 -8.03 3.94 -6.20
C SER A 315 -8.82 4.25 -4.92
N LEU A 316 -8.12 4.45 -3.80
CA LEU A 316 -8.75 4.87 -2.55
C LEU A 316 -9.22 6.34 -2.58
N THR A 317 -8.64 7.16 -3.45
CA THR A 317 -9.02 8.57 -3.62
C THR A 317 -10.41 8.70 -4.24
N THR A 318 -10.74 7.87 -5.24
CA THR A 318 -12.09 7.83 -5.85
C THR A 318 -13.00 6.76 -5.25
N ASN A 319 -12.43 5.78 -4.55
CA ASN A 319 -13.12 4.59 -4.01
C ASN A 319 -13.74 3.70 -5.10
N THR A 320 -13.09 3.63 -6.26
CA THR A 320 -13.54 2.85 -7.42
C THR A 320 -12.48 1.87 -7.88
N VAL A 321 -12.91 0.69 -8.35
CA VAL A 321 -12.07 -0.22 -9.12
C VAL A 321 -11.79 0.42 -10.47
N VAL A 322 -10.53 0.75 -10.75
CA VAL A 322 -10.11 1.46 -11.98
C VAL A 322 -9.68 0.51 -13.10
N GLN A 323 -9.21 -0.70 -12.76
CA GLN A 323 -8.80 -1.72 -13.73
C GLN A 323 -9.09 -3.12 -13.19
N THR A 324 -9.41 -4.06 -14.08
CA THR A 324 -9.63 -5.48 -13.76
C THR A 324 -8.96 -6.36 -14.81
N TYR A 325 -7.94 -7.10 -14.40
CA TYR A 325 -7.34 -8.15 -15.20
C TYR A 325 -7.98 -9.51 -14.86
N ASN A 326 -8.31 -10.29 -15.88
CA ASN A 326 -8.72 -11.68 -15.73
C ASN A 326 -7.49 -12.58 -15.87
N THR A 327 -7.17 -13.35 -14.82
CA THR A 327 -6.03 -14.28 -14.79
C THR A 327 -6.40 -15.69 -15.28
N GLY A 328 -7.68 -15.94 -15.56
CA GLY A 328 -8.23 -17.25 -15.92
C GLY A 328 -8.23 -18.31 -14.80
N ARG A 329 -7.48 -18.09 -13.71
CA ARG A 329 -7.27 -19.02 -12.59
C ARG A 329 -7.30 -18.28 -11.24
N PRO A 330 -7.78 -18.89 -10.14
CA PRO A 330 -7.76 -18.29 -8.80
C PRO A 330 -6.39 -17.71 -8.42
N VAL A 331 -6.38 -16.45 -7.96
CA VAL A 331 -5.16 -15.74 -7.54
C VAL A 331 -5.01 -15.89 -6.03
N TRP A 332 -3.81 -16.29 -5.59
CA TRP A 332 -3.49 -16.64 -4.20
C TRP A 332 -2.61 -15.62 -3.49
N SER A 333 -1.85 -14.83 -4.25
CA SER A 333 -0.95 -13.80 -3.75
C SER A 333 -0.73 -12.73 -4.83
N CYS A 334 -0.32 -11.53 -4.42
CA CYS A 334 0.08 -10.46 -5.33
C CYS A 334 1.03 -9.47 -4.66
N CYS A 335 1.92 -8.86 -5.43
CA CYS A 335 2.76 -7.74 -4.99
C CYS A 335 3.04 -6.76 -6.14
N TRP A 336 3.53 -5.58 -5.79
CA TRP A 336 4.06 -4.60 -6.73
C TRP A 336 5.54 -4.84 -6.99
N CYS A 337 6.01 -4.48 -8.17
CA CYS A 337 7.43 -4.20 -8.38
C CYS A 337 7.79 -2.89 -7.69
N LEU A 338 8.86 -2.91 -6.90
CA LEU A 338 9.36 -1.72 -6.19
C LEU A 338 10.46 -0.98 -6.97
N ASP A 339 11.07 -1.63 -7.97
CA ASP A 339 12.05 -1.02 -8.89
C ASP A 339 11.35 -0.22 -10.01
N ASP A 340 10.28 -0.76 -10.62
CA ASP A 340 9.40 -0.06 -11.57
C ASP A 340 7.92 -0.30 -11.23
N THR A 341 7.30 0.72 -10.65
CA THR A 341 5.88 0.76 -10.23
C THR A 341 4.86 0.49 -11.33
N ASN A 342 5.25 0.36 -12.60
CA ASN A 342 4.37 -0.10 -13.67
C ASN A 342 4.18 -1.63 -13.69
N TYR A 343 4.97 -2.42 -12.96
CA TYR A 343 4.82 -3.88 -12.91
C TYR A 343 4.11 -4.37 -11.64
N ILE A 344 3.20 -5.33 -11.84
CA ILE A 344 2.48 -6.05 -10.77
C ILE A 344 2.54 -7.56 -11.02
N TYR A 345 2.62 -8.32 -9.93
CA TYR A 345 2.75 -9.77 -9.96
C TYR A 345 1.52 -10.45 -9.37
N ALA A 346 1.03 -11.50 -10.03
CA ALA A 346 -0.12 -12.29 -9.59
C ALA A 346 0.23 -13.78 -9.49
N GLY A 347 0.25 -14.30 -8.27
CA GLY A 347 0.55 -15.70 -7.97
C GLY A 347 -0.69 -16.58 -8.13
N LEU A 348 -0.62 -17.59 -9.00
CA LEU A 348 -1.76 -18.44 -9.35
C LEU A 348 -1.79 -19.74 -8.54
N VAL A 349 -2.99 -20.35 -8.48
CA VAL A 349 -3.24 -21.67 -7.85
C VAL A 349 -2.37 -22.81 -8.41
N ASN A 350 -1.82 -22.67 -9.62
CA ASN A 350 -0.99 -23.69 -10.27
C ASN A 350 0.53 -23.45 -10.13
N GLY A 351 0.96 -22.42 -9.39
CA GLY A 351 2.38 -22.11 -9.15
C GLY A 351 3.02 -21.16 -10.18
N SER A 352 2.30 -20.74 -11.22
CA SER A 352 2.76 -19.65 -12.10
C SER A 352 2.66 -18.28 -11.44
N ILE A 353 3.51 -17.35 -11.85
CA ILE A 353 3.37 -15.92 -11.58
C ILE A 353 3.08 -15.22 -12.90
N LEU A 354 1.96 -14.49 -13.00
CA LEU A 354 1.73 -13.60 -14.13
C LEU A 354 2.32 -12.22 -13.83
N VAL A 355 3.10 -11.69 -14.76
CA VAL A 355 3.64 -10.33 -14.74
C VAL A 355 2.74 -9.46 -15.62
N TYR A 356 2.10 -8.44 -15.05
CA TYR A 356 1.33 -7.44 -15.79
C TYR A 356 2.08 -6.10 -15.80
N ASP A 357 1.93 -5.36 -16.89
CA ASP A 357 2.42 -3.99 -17.05
C ASP A 357 1.21 -3.05 -17.05
N LEU A 358 1.20 -2.00 -16.24
CA LEU A 358 0.09 -1.04 -16.17
C LEU A 358 -0.17 -0.31 -17.50
N ARG A 359 0.80 -0.31 -18.43
CA ARG A 359 0.66 0.24 -19.77
C ARG A 359 -0.10 -0.68 -20.72
N ASP A 360 -0.19 -1.98 -20.42
CA ASP A 360 -1.05 -2.94 -21.10
C ASP A 360 -2.24 -3.27 -20.19
N THR A 361 -3.42 -2.73 -20.52
CA THR A 361 -4.66 -3.00 -19.78
C THR A 361 -5.38 -4.27 -20.25
N SER A 362 -4.80 -5.06 -21.17
CA SER A 362 -5.44 -6.22 -21.80
C SER A 362 -4.97 -7.56 -21.27
N SER A 363 -3.66 -7.77 -21.10
CA SER A 363 -3.06 -9.08 -20.79
C SER A 363 -1.87 -8.97 -19.84
N HIS A 364 -1.39 -10.13 -19.36
CA HIS A 364 -0.07 -10.26 -18.79
C HIS A 364 0.99 -10.18 -19.91
N VAL A 365 2.15 -9.60 -19.60
CA VAL A 365 3.29 -9.50 -20.52
C VAL A 365 4.21 -10.71 -20.45
N GLN A 366 4.26 -11.43 -19.31
CA GLN A 366 5.04 -12.66 -19.10
C GLN A 366 4.35 -13.62 -18.12
N GLU A 367 4.52 -14.93 -18.31
CA GLU A 367 4.17 -15.97 -17.32
C GLU A 367 5.48 -16.62 -16.82
N LEU A 368 5.80 -16.47 -15.53
CA LEU A 368 6.91 -17.14 -14.88
C LEU A 368 6.44 -18.53 -14.45
N ALA A 369 6.84 -19.54 -15.20
CA ALA A 369 6.37 -20.91 -15.03
C ALA A 369 6.94 -21.60 -13.77
N PRO A 370 6.16 -22.43 -13.07
CA PRO A 370 6.60 -23.15 -11.88
C PRO A 370 7.76 -24.12 -12.21
N GLN A 371 8.86 -24.00 -11.48
CA GLN A 371 10.13 -24.67 -11.79
C GLN A 371 10.20 -26.14 -11.35
N LYS A 372 9.44 -26.55 -10.32
CA LYS A 372 9.46 -27.91 -9.75
C LYS A 372 8.10 -28.60 -9.79
N SER A 373 7.07 -27.97 -9.23
CA SER A 373 5.75 -28.57 -9.06
C SER A 373 4.61 -27.55 -9.20
N ARG A 374 3.40 -28.03 -9.49
CA ARG A 374 2.20 -27.21 -9.71
C ARG A 374 1.37 -27.08 -8.44
N CYS A 375 1.96 -26.48 -7.41
CA CYS A 375 1.31 -26.14 -6.14
C CYS A 375 0.98 -24.63 -6.06
N PRO A 376 0.02 -24.18 -5.22
CA PRO A 376 -0.38 -22.78 -5.17
C PRO A 376 0.75 -21.82 -4.76
N MET A 377 0.80 -20.66 -5.44
CA MET A 377 1.69 -19.55 -5.09
C MET A 377 1.12 -18.76 -3.90
N VAL A 378 1.45 -19.18 -2.68
CA VAL A 378 0.81 -18.70 -1.44
C VAL A 378 1.33 -17.35 -0.95
N SER A 379 2.58 -16.99 -1.25
CA SER A 379 3.12 -15.65 -1.01
C SER A 379 3.97 -15.16 -2.18
N LEU A 380 3.95 -13.84 -2.37
CA LEU A 380 4.85 -13.07 -3.22
C LEU A 380 5.29 -11.85 -2.43
N SER A 381 6.61 -11.64 -2.32
CA SER A 381 7.21 -10.44 -1.73
C SER A 381 8.29 -9.92 -2.65
N TYR A 382 8.35 -8.61 -2.89
CA TYR A 382 9.29 -8.01 -3.84
C TYR A 382 10.49 -7.40 -3.10
N LEU A 383 11.70 -7.75 -3.52
CA LEU A 383 12.95 -7.18 -3.01
C LEU A 383 13.47 -6.18 -4.04
N PRO A 384 13.61 -4.87 -3.71
CA PRO A 384 14.15 -3.89 -4.64
C PRO A 384 15.67 -4.02 -4.80
N ARG A 385 16.18 -3.59 -5.95
CA ARG A 385 17.61 -3.45 -6.23
C ARG A 385 18.25 -2.41 -5.30
N MET A 386 19.40 -2.72 -4.74
CA MET A 386 20.06 -1.88 -3.73
C MET A 386 21.58 -2.04 -3.79
N ALA A 387 22.33 -1.02 -3.37
CA ALA A 387 23.79 -1.11 -3.21
C ALA A 387 24.18 -1.92 -1.96
N SER A 388 23.84 -3.21 -1.93
CA SER A 388 24.24 -4.16 -0.86
C SER A 388 25.37 -5.07 -1.34
N ALA A 389 26.32 -5.37 -0.44
CA ALA A 389 27.38 -6.35 -0.67
C ALA A 389 26.89 -7.81 -0.61
N THR A 390 25.78 -8.09 0.08
CA THR A 390 25.25 -9.46 0.25
C THR A 390 24.36 -9.86 -0.91
N LEU A 391 23.34 -9.04 -1.23
CA LEU A 391 22.46 -9.22 -2.39
C LEU A 391 22.10 -7.87 -3.04
N PRO A 392 22.79 -7.49 -4.14
CA PRO A 392 22.53 -6.22 -4.83
C PRO A 392 21.30 -6.26 -5.75
N TYR A 393 20.88 -7.45 -6.20
CA TYR A 393 19.84 -7.61 -7.22
C TYR A 393 18.42 -7.36 -6.68
N GLY A 394 17.53 -6.95 -7.58
CA GLY A 394 16.09 -6.83 -7.33
C GLY A 394 15.30 -7.95 -8.01
N GLY A 395 14.08 -8.22 -7.53
CA GLY A 395 13.23 -9.29 -8.05
C GLY A 395 12.14 -9.73 -7.08
N VAL A 396 11.33 -10.73 -7.48
CA VAL A 396 10.22 -11.25 -6.66
C VAL A 396 10.59 -12.58 -6.00
N ILE A 397 10.48 -12.63 -4.67
CA ILE A 397 10.53 -13.88 -3.91
C ILE A 397 9.15 -14.52 -3.91
N ALA A 398 9.12 -15.77 -4.34
CA ALA A 398 7.93 -16.56 -4.60
C ALA A 398 7.90 -17.77 -3.66
N GLY A 399 6.85 -17.86 -2.84
CA GLY A 399 6.64 -18.94 -1.87
C GLY A 399 5.49 -19.86 -2.28
N THR A 400 5.76 -21.16 -2.36
CA THR A 400 4.75 -22.21 -2.57
C THR A 400 4.75 -23.21 -1.42
N LEU A 401 3.71 -24.04 -1.34
CA LEU A 401 3.57 -25.08 -0.32
C LEU A 401 4.70 -26.14 -0.33
N GLU A 402 5.55 -26.15 -1.36
CA GLU A 402 6.63 -27.12 -1.55
C GLU A 402 8.04 -26.51 -1.59
N GLY A 403 8.18 -25.17 -1.56
CA GLY A 403 9.47 -24.49 -1.50
C GLY A 403 9.45 -23.03 -1.95
N GLY A 404 10.63 -22.45 -2.19
CA GLY A 404 10.79 -21.05 -2.57
C GLY A 404 11.71 -20.81 -3.77
N CYS A 405 11.53 -19.66 -4.41
CA CYS A 405 12.36 -19.20 -5.53
C CYS A 405 12.46 -17.67 -5.53
N PHE A 406 13.66 -17.13 -5.74
CA PHE A 406 13.86 -15.72 -6.06
C PHE A 406 13.94 -15.55 -7.57
N TRP A 407 13.00 -14.82 -8.16
CA TRP A 407 13.00 -14.46 -9.57
C TRP A 407 13.67 -13.11 -9.75
N GLU A 408 14.97 -13.13 -10.02
CA GLU A 408 15.80 -11.95 -10.21
C GLU A 408 15.42 -11.23 -11.51
N GLN A 409 15.09 -9.94 -11.43
CA GLN A 409 14.72 -9.12 -12.59
C GLN A 409 15.98 -8.54 -13.24
N LYS A 410 16.31 -9.01 -14.45
CA LYS A 410 17.42 -8.50 -15.26
C LYS A 410 17.07 -7.16 -15.90
N ALA A 411 18.09 -6.39 -16.30
CA ALA A 411 17.91 -5.09 -16.97
C ALA A 411 17.11 -5.17 -18.29
N SER A 412 17.10 -6.34 -18.95
CA SER A 412 16.26 -6.68 -20.11
C SER A 412 14.78 -6.97 -19.76
N ASN A 413 14.35 -6.73 -18.52
CA ASN A 413 13.07 -7.14 -17.94
C ASN A 413 12.73 -8.64 -18.09
N SER A 414 13.75 -9.48 -18.27
CA SER A 414 13.63 -10.94 -18.18
C SER A 414 13.97 -11.40 -16.77
N TYR A 415 13.42 -12.56 -16.37
CA TYR A 415 13.54 -13.07 -15.00
C TYR A 415 14.40 -14.34 -14.94
N GLN A 416 15.38 -14.37 -14.05
CA GLN A 416 16.18 -15.56 -13.76
C GLN A 416 15.70 -16.22 -12.45
N PRO A 417 15.25 -17.49 -12.48
CA PRO A 417 14.89 -18.21 -11.26
C PRO A 417 16.14 -18.68 -10.51
N HIS A 418 16.22 -18.33 -9.23
CA HIS A 418 17.19 -18.87 -8.27
C HIS A 418 16.44 -19.67 -7.20
N HIS A 419 16.86 -20.90 -6.94
CA HIS A 419 16.19 -21.76 -5.97
C HIS A 419 16.66 -21.48 -4.54
N LEU A 420 15.73 -21.09 -3.68
CA LEU A 420 16.02 -20.91 -2.25
C LEU A 420 16.01 -22.29 -1.56
N PRO A 421 17.02 -22.61 -0.70
CA PRO A 421 17.12 -23.88 0.03
C PRO A 421 16.13 -23.95 1.21
N LEU A 422 14.83 -23.86 0.92
CA LEU A 422 13.76 -23.94 1.92
C LEU A 422 13.46 -25.38 2.32
N GLU A 423 12.90 -25.58 3.52
CA GLU A 423 12.47 -26.90 3.96
C GLU A 423 11.33 -27.47 3.09
N PRO A 424 11.42 -28.73 2.64
CA PRO A 424 10.46 -29.30 1.71
C PRO A 424 9.11 -29.62 2.37
N GLY A 425 8.03 -29.09 1.78
CA GLY A 425 6.66 -29.55 2.06
C GLY A 425 5.96 -28.88 3.25
N GLY A 426 5.98 -27.55 3.32
CA GLY A 426 5.19 -26.85 4.33
C GLY A 426 5.33 -25.34 4.43
N CYS A 427 6.04 -24.65 3.54
CA CYS A 427 6.12 -23.19 3.56
C CYS A 427 4.74 -22.59 3.26
N ILE A 428 4.21 -21.78 4.19
CA ILE A 428 2.86 -21.18 4.08
C ILE A 428 2.89 -19.69 3.75
N ASP A 429 3.99 -19.02 4.10
CA ASP A 429 4.20 -17.59 3.90
C ASP A 429 5.70 -17.29 3.78
N ILE A 430 6.04 -16.28 2.97
CA ILE A 430 7.36 -15.67 2.90
C ILE A 430 7.17 -14.15 2.82
N GLN A 431 7.83 -13.41 3.72
CA GLN A 431 7.91 -11.95 3.69
C GLN A 431 9.39 -11.50 3.69
N THR A 432 9.66 -10.27 3.26
CA THR A 432 11.02 -9.71 3.14
C THR A 432 11.17 -8.43 3.93
N GLU A 433 12.28 -8.30 4.66
CA GLU A 433 12.79 -7.02 5.14
C GLU A 433 13.76 -6.47 4.08
N ILE A 434 13.54 -5.23 3.66
CA ILE A 434 14.17 -4.63 2.47
C ILE A 434 15.55 -4.07 2.77
N SER A 435 15.73 -3.47 3.96
CA SER A 435 16.94 -2.74 4.35
C SER A 435 18.11 -3.68 4.63
N THR A 436 17.86 -4.73 5.41
CA THR A 436 18.85 -5.71 5.87
C THR A 436 18.95 -6.94 4.97
N ARG A 437 18.10 -7.04 3.93
CA ARG A 437 18.04 -8.14 2.96
C ARG A 437 17.69 -9.51 3.59
N HIS A 438 16.95 -9.53 4.70
CA HIS A 438 16.44 -10.75 5.30
C HIS A 438 15.07 -11.15 4.72
N CYS A 439 14.75 -12.44 4.77
CA CYS A 439 13.38 -12.91 4.58
C CYS A 439 12.96 -13.88 5.69
N LEU A 440 11.66 -13.86 5.98
CA LEU A 440 11.01 -14.71 6.98
C LEU A 440 10.19 -15.77 6.25
N ALA A 441 10.65 -17.03 6.26
CA ALA A 441 9.86 -18.16 5.79
C ALA A 441 9.10 -18.81 6.95
N THR A 442 7.78 -18.93 6.81
CA THR A 442 6.91 -19.58 7.81
C THR A 442 6.57 -20.98 7.35
N TYR A 443 6.68 -21.97 8.23
CA TYR A 443 6.42 -23.37 7.96
C TYR A 443 5.39 -23.97 8.91
N ARG A 444 4.47 -24.77 8.37
CA ARG A 444 3.49 -25.54 9.15
C ARG A 444 4.16 -26.65 9.98
N PRO A 445 3.53 -27.12 11.08
CA PRO A 445 3.93 -28.36 11.74
C PRO A 445 4.01 -29.54 10.76
N ASN A 446 5.07 -30.34 10.87
CA ASN A 446 5.34 -31.49 10.03
C ASN A 446 5.88 -32.68 10.88
N LYS A 447 6.58 -33.65 10.29
CA LYS A 447 7.10 -34.83 11.00
C LYS A 447 8.43 -34.61 11.74
N SER A 448 9.21 -33.57 11.39
CA SER A 448 10.42 -33.18 12.11
C SER A 448 10.15 -32.08 13.15
N HIS A 449 9.23 -31.16 12.84
CA HIS A 449 8.86 -30.03 13.69
C HIS A 449 7.38 -30.13 14.08
N ASN A 450 7.12 -30.52 15.33
CA ASN A 450 5.76 -30.62 15.91
C ASN A 450 5.08 -29.26 16.15
N CYS A 451 5.69 -28.15 15.71
CA CYS A 451 5.24 -26.77 15.90
C CYS A 451 5.31 -25.99 14.58
N LEU A 452 4.47 -24.96 14.46
CA LEU A 452 4.70 -23.90 13.48
C LEU A 452 6.03 -23.25 13.84
N HIS A 453 6.88 -23.07 12.84
CA HIS A 453 8.16 -22.42 13.01
C HIS A 453 8.40 -21.41 11.90
N CYS A 454 9.08 -20.32 12.25
CA CYS A 454 9.48 -19.28 11.33
C CYS A 454 11.00 -19.26 11.28
N VAL A 455 11.58 -19.17 10.09
CA VAL A 455 13.04 -19.10 9.89
C VAL A 455 13.35 -17.76 9.25
N VAL A 456 14.12 -16.93 9.94
CA VAL A 456 14.76 -15.74 9.36
C VAL A 456 15.99 -16.22 8.61
N MET A 457 16.11 -15.80 7.35
CA MET A 457 17.18 -16.19 6.45
C MET A 457 17.80 -14.94 5.84
N GLU A 458 19.13 -14.86 5.84
CA GLU A 458 19.88 -13.83 5.12
C GLU A 458 19.87 -14.19 3.63
N LEU A 459 19.54 -13.23 2.76
CA LEU A 459 19.64 -13.39 1.32
C LEU A 459 21.04 -12.98 0.84
N SER A 460 21.71 -13.86 0.10
CA SER A 460 23.04 -13.56 -0.44
C SER A 460 23.23 -14.06 -1.87
N CYS A 461 24.23 -13.53 -2.56
CA CYS A 461 24.63 -13.99 -3.89
C CYS A 461 26.12 -14.35 -3.93
N SER A 462 26.44 -15.44 -4.62
CA SER A 462 27.81 -15.85 -4.92
C SER A 462 27.99 -16.12 -6.42
N ARG A 463 29.25 -16.27 -6.86
CA ARG A 463 29.55 -16.80 -8.20
C ARG A 463 29.45 -18.33 -8.14
N LEU A 464 28.84 -18.95 -9.15
CA LEU A 464 28.70 -20.41 -9.20
C LEU A 464 30.05 -21.12 -9.41
N THR A 465 30.94 -20.52 -10.21
CA THR A 465 32.35 -20.91 -10.38
C THR A 465 33.19 -19.69 -10.72
N ASP A 466 34.49 -19.68 -10.37
CA ASP A 466 35.41 -18.57 -10.71
C ASP A 466 35.59 -18.37 -12.22
N ALA A 467 35.27 -19.38 -13.03
CA ALA A 467 35.33 -19.36 -14.49
C ALA A 467 34.01 -18.93 -15.17
N SER A 468 33.00 -18.47 -14.42
CA SER A 468 31.74 -18.00 -14.99
C SER A 468 31.21 -16.73 -14.31
N ASP A 469 30.68 -15.81 -15.12
CA ASP A 469 29.89 -14.65 -14.64
C ASP A 469 28.48 -15.07 -14.15
N ALA A 470 28.22 -16.38 -14.00
CA ALA A 470 26.96 -16.93 -13.53
C ALA A 470 26.83 -16.73 -12.00
N MET A 471 26.29 -15.57 -11.65
CA MET A 471 25.84 -15.23 -10.30
C MET A 471 24.63 -16.08 -9.91
N VAL A 472 24.62 -16.61 -8.68
CA VAL A 472 23.52 -17.40 -8.10
C VAL A 472 23.13 -16.82 -6.75
N CYS A 473 21.84 -16.53 -6.60
CA CYS A 473 21.26 -16.07 -5.35
C CYS A 473 20.79 -17.25 -4.49
N SER A 474 21.00 -17.17 -3.18
CA SER A 474 20.63 -18.18 -2.19
C SER A 474 20.11 -17.50 -0.92
N CYS A 475 19.73 -18.29 0.08
CA CYS A 475 19.49 -17.82 1.43
C CYS A 475 20.04 -18.79 2.47
N HIS A 476 20.45 -18.29 3.64
CA HIS A 476 20.99 -19.10 4.72
C HIS A 476 20.23 -18.80 6.02
N PRO A 477 19.86 -19.82 6.81
CA PRO A 477 19.12 -19.61 8.06
C PRO A 477 19.99 -18.91 9.10
N VAL A 478 19.47 -17.82 9.65
CA VAL A 478 20.11 -17.02 10.71
C VAL A 478 19.53 -17.44 12.07
N GLN A 479 18.20 -17.42 12.20
CA GLN A 479 17.51 -17.70 13.46
C GLN A 479 16.15 -18.36 13.21
N THR A 480 15.80 -19.34 14.05
CA THR A 480 14.53 -20.07 14.00
C THR A 480 13.70 -19.78 15.25
N PHE A 481 12.40 -19.60 15.06
CA PHE A 481 11.40 -19.27 16.09
C PHE A 481 10.30 -20.32 16.08
N SER A 482 9.83 -20.76 17.25
CA SER A 482 8.75 -21.75 17.36
C SER A 482 7.51 -21.16 18.03
N ALA A 483 6.35 -21.43 17.43
CA ALA A 483 5.01 -21.14 17.96
C ALA A 483 4.30 -22.45 18.36
N GLY A 484 2.96 -22.46 18.39
CA GLY A 484 2.19 -23.63 18.80
C GLY A 484 2.11 -24.78 17.77
N PRO A 485 1.52 -25.93 18.17
CA PRO A 485 1.41 -27.13 17.35
C PRO A 485 0.29 -27.10 16.28
N THR A 486 -0.44 -25.99 16.13
CA THR A 486 -1.57 -25.88 15.20
C THR A 486 -1.34 -24.80 14.15
N CYS A 487 -1.56 -25.16 12.89
CA CYS A 487 -1.62 -24.22 11.77
C CYS A 487 -2.62 -24.76 10.73
N LYS A 488 -3.88 -24.39 10.87
CA LYS A 488 -4.96 -24.69 9.91
C LYS A 488 -5.18 -23.54 8.94
N LEU A 489 -4.88 -22.32 9.35
CA LEU A 489 -5.05 -21.10 8.56
C LEU A 489 -3.70 -20.62 8.02
N LEU A 490 -3.71 -20.05 6.82
CA LEU A 490 -2.54 -19.41 6.23
C LEU A 490 -2.43 -18.00 6.79
N THR A 491 -1.72 -17.86 7.92
CA THR A 491 -1.41 -16.57 8.53
C THR A 491 -0.28 -15.88 7.76
N LYS A 492 -0.48 -14.61 7.41
CA LYS A 492 0.59 -13.70 7.02
C LYS A 492 1.31 -13.20 8.28
N ASN A 493 2.60 -13.44 8.34
CA ASN A 493 3.47 -12.98 9.42
C ASN A 493 4.19 -11.69 8.99
N ALA A 494 4.98 -11.10 9.88
CA ALA A 494 5.72 -9.87 9.59
C ALA A 494 7.19 -9.98 10.04
N ILE A 495 8.07 -9.40 9.22
CA ILE A 495 9.46 -9.09 9.55
C ILE A 495 9.69 -7.61 9.21
N PHE A 496 10.22 -6.83 10.15
CA PHE A 496 10.34 -5.38 10.03
C PHE A 496 11.43 -4.84 10.96
N GLN A 497 11.99 -3.67 10.66
CA GLN A 497 12.98 -3.02 11.53
C GLN A 497 12.34 -2.57 12.86
N SER A 498 13.13 -2.57 13.92
CA SER A 498 12.68 -2.16 15.26
C SER A 498 12.32 -0.67 15.31
N PRO A 499 11.22 -0.28 16.00
CA PRO A 499 10.89 1.11 16.28
C PRO A 499 11.97 1.94 17.00
N GLU A 500 12.97 1.30 17.60
CA GLU A 500 14.08 1.96 18.32
C GLU A 500 15.14 2.59 17.39
N ASP A 501 15.08 2.32 16.07
CA ASP A 501 16.05 2.77 15.05
C ASP A 501 17.52 2.35 15.31
N ASP A 502 17.71 1.28 16.10
CA ASP A 502 19.00 0.68 16.44
C ASP A 502 19.53 -0.31 15.37
N GLY A 503 18.78 -0.48 14.28
CA GLY A 503 19.06 -1.45 13.22
C GLY A 503 18.65 -2.89 13.53
N SER A 504 18.09 -3.18 14.71
CA SER A 504 17.54 -4.51 15.02
C SER A 504 16.28 -4.81 14.20
N ILE A 505 15.94 -6.09 14.10
CA ILE A 505 14.80 -6.58 13.30
C ILE A 505 13.85 -7.31 14.24
N LEU A 506 12.57 -6.99 14.16
CA LEU A 506 11.50 -7.68 14.87
C LEU A 506 10.82 -8.69 13.94
N VAL A 507 10.62 -9.89 14.46
CA VAL A 507 9.77 -10.93 13.86
C VAL A 507 8.46 -10.95 14.63
N CYS A 508 7.33 -10.86 13.94
CA CYS A 508 6.02 -11.08 14.53
C CYS A 508 5.25 -12.15 13.79
N ALA A 509 4.82 -13.20 14.51
CA ALA A 509 4.08 -14.32 13.93
C ALA A 509 2.86 -14.72 14.76
N GLY A 510 1.81 -15.20 14.07
CA GLY A 510 0.60 -15.69 14.70
C GLY A 510 0.77 -17.09 15.30
N ASP A 511 0.28 -17.27 16.53
CA ASP A 511 0.09 -18.59 17.15
C ASP A 511 -1.41 -18.92 17.24
N GLU A 512 -1.88 -19.83 16.40
CA GLU A 512 -3.25 -20.36 16.43
C GLU A 512 -3.55 -21.12 17.73
N ALA A 513 -2.54 -21.74 18.36
CA ALA A 513 -2.76 -22.61 19.53
C ALA A 513 -3.14 -21.85 20.80
N SER A 514 -2.70 -20.59 20.92
CA SER A 514 -3.02 -19.71 22.05
C SER A 514 -3.69 -18.40 21.65
N ASN A 515 -4.19 -18.28 20.41
CA ASN A 515 -4.83 -17.08 19.86
C ASN A 515 -4.02 -15.80 20.12
N SER A 516 -2.78 -15.73 19.63
CA SER A 516 -1.92 -14.56 19.88
C SER A 516 -1.03 -14.22 18.70
N ALA A 517 -0.45 -13.03 18.73
CA ALA A 517 0.74 -12.70 17.93
C ALA A 517 1.94 -12.63 18.87
N MET A 518 3.00 -13.37 18.58
CA MET A 518 4.24 -13.39 19.34
C MET A 518 5.26 -12.49 18.62
N ILE A 519 6.05 -11.74 19.39
CA ILE A 519 7.08 -10.81 18.88
C ILE A 519 8.43 -11.24 19.45
N TRP A 520 9.38 -11.48 18.56
CA TRP A 520 10.76 -11.80 18.89
C TRP A 520 11.73 -10.76 18.31
N ASP A 521 12.85 -10.56 18.98
CA ASP A 521 14.04 -9.96 18.37
C ASP A 521 14.75 -11.01 17.49
N ALA A 522 15.08 -10.62 16.25
CA ALA A 522 15.77 -11.49 15.32
C ALA A 522 17.22 -11.79 15.70
N GLY A 523 17.91 -10.85 16.37
CA GLY A 523 19.34 -10.96 16.67
C GLY A 523 19.66 -11.89 17.84
N SER A 524 18.89 -11.81 18.92
CA SER A 524 19.03 -12.67 20.11
C SER A 524 18.18 -13.93 20.08
N GLY A 525 17.22 -14.02 19.15
CA GLY A 525 16.20 -15.08 19.12
C GLY A 525 15.17 -15.00 20.27
N SER A 526 15.23 -13.97 21.12
CA SER A 526 14.43 -13.88 22.35
C SER A 526 12.99 -13.43 22.09
N LEU A 527 12.05 -14.02 22.85
CA LEU A 527 10.64 -13.62 22.83
C LEU A 527 10.44 -12.35 23.66
N LEU A 528 10.20 -11.22 22.99
CA LEU A 528 9.96 -9.92 23.63
C LEU A 528 8.53 -9.81 24.19
N GLN A 529 7.53 -10.21 23.41
CA GLN A 529 6.13 -9.96 23.75
C GLN A 529 5.16 -11.01 23.19
N LYS A 530 4.00 -11.16 23.84
CA LYS A 530 2.87 -11.97 23.39
C LYS A 530 1.57 -11.16 23.43
N LEU A 531 1.10 -10.74 22.26
CA LEU A 531 -0.11 -9.94 22.07
C LEU A 531 -1.34 -10.85 22.00
N GLN A 532 -2.22 -10.75 23.00
CA GLN A 532 -3.38 -11.64 23.13
C GLN A 532 -4.56 -11.24 22.23
N ALA A 533 -5.06 -12.20 21.45
CA ALA A 533 -6.21 -12.07 20.58
C ALA A 533 -7.34 -13.02 21.02
N ASP A 534 -8.57 -12.72 20.61
CA ASP A 534 -9.77 -13.45 21.05
C ASP A 534 -10.12 -14.59 20.06
N LEU A 535 -9.36 -14.67 18.96
CA LEU A 535 -9.43 -15.58 17.83
C LEU A 535 -8.02 -15.69 17.20
N PRO A 536 -7.74 -16.68 16.32
CA PRO A 536 -6.45 -16.78 15.65
C PRO A 536 -6.10 -15.53 14.82
N VAL A 537 -4.82 -15.16 14.85
CA VAL A 537 -4.26 -14.06 14.05
C VAL A 537 -3.98 -14.54 12.63
N LEU A 538 -4.40 -13.76 11.64
CA LEU A 538 -4.42 -14.11 10.20
C LEU A 538 -3.49 -13.25 9.36
N ASP A 539 -3.25 -12.02 9.78
CA ASP A 539 -2.40 -11.06 9.10
C ASP A 539 -1.84 -10.07 10.13
N ILE A 540 -0.63 -9.61 9.91
CA ILE A 540 0.15 -8.77 10.82
C ILE A 540 0.79 -7.66 9.96
N CYS A 541 0.41 -6.41 10.23
CA CYS A 541 0.84 -5.26 9.42
C CYS A 541 1.47 -4.20 10.34
N PRO A 542 2.81 -4.05 10.33
CA PRO A 542 3.47 -2.90 10.95
C PRO A 542 3.26 -1.65 10.08
N PHE A 543 3.14 -0.48 10.70
CA PHE A 543 3.02 0.81 10.02
C PHE A 543 3.41 1.98 10.94
N MET A 544 3.76 3.13 10.36
CA MET A 544 4.06 4.36 11.10
C MET A 544 3.05 5.45 10.75
N VAL A 545 2.60 6.23 11.74
CA VAL A 545 1.74 7.41 11.55
C VAL A 545 2.19 8.50 12.52
N ASN A 546 2.36 9.74 12.03
CA ASN A 546 2.73 10.89 12.84
C ASN A 546 3.96 10.63 13.75
N HIS A 547 4.99 9.96 13.22
CA HIS A 547 6.19 9.50 13.94
C HIS A 547 5.95 8.53 15.12
N ASN A 548 4.74 7.95 15.23
CA ASN A 548 4.45 6.87 16.17
C ASN A 548 4.41 5.54 15.40
N ASN A 549 5.07 4.52 15.94
CA ASN A 549 5.10 3.18 15.36
C ASN A 549 3.93 2.33 15.87
N PHE A 550 3.30 1.59 14.98
CA PHE A 550 2.12 0.78 15.24
C PHE A 550 2.22 -0.61 14.62
N LEU A 551 1.51 -1.56 15.22
CA LEU A 551 1.32 -2.92 14.73
C LEU A 551 -0.17 -3.25 14.72
N ALA A 552 -0.71 -3.57 13.55
CA ALA A 552 -2.05 -4.14 13.42
C ALA A 552 -1.98 -5.66 13.42
N THR A 553 -2.85 -6.32 14.18
CA THR A 553 -3.12 -7.76 14.06
C THR A 553 -4.57 -8.00 13.66
N LEU A 554 -4.79 -8.85 12.64
CA LEU A 554 -6.09 -9.20 12.12
C LEU A 554 -6.57 -10.55 12.66
N THR A 555 -7.82 -10.62 13.09
CA THR A 555 -8.58 -11.86 13.31
C THR A 555 -9.70 -11.97 12.26
N GLU A 556 -10.48 -13.06 12.25
CA GLU A 556 -11.61 -13.17 11.31
C GLU A 556 -12.63 -12.02 11.42
N LYS A 557 -12.74 -11.34 12.58
CA LYS A 557 -13.76 -10.34 12.88
C LYS A 557 -13.22 -8.94 13.18
N MET A 558 -12.06 -8.84 13.84
CA MET A 558 -11.55 -7.59 14.43
C MET A 558 -10.10 -7.35 14.06
N VAL A 559 -9.72 -6.07 13.97
CA VAL A 559 -8.31 -5.64 14.02
C VAL A 559 -8.02 -5.09 15.42
N LYS A 560 -6.89 -5.50 16.00
CA LYS A 560 -6.30 -4.86 17.18
C LYS A 560 -5.10 -4.02 16.72
N LEU A 561 -5.09 -2.75 17.13
CA LEU A 561 -4.03 -1.78 16.85
C LEU A 561 -3.23 -1.58 18.14
N TYR A 562 -1.94 -1.84 18.06
CA TYR A 562 -1.00 -1.66 19.16
C TYR A 562 -0.01 -0.56 18.78
N LYS A 563 0.33 0.29 19.73
CA LYS A 563 1.28 1.40 19.60
C LYS A 563 2.57 1.06 20.33
N TRP A 564 3.72 1.46 19.80
CA TRP A 564 5.00 1.39 20.51
C TRP A 564 5.09 2.50 21.57
N GLU A 565 5.22 2.10 22.84
CA GLU A 565 5.38 2.96 24.04
C GLU A 565 6.24 2.28 25.12
#